data_AF-A0AA96WW12-F1
#
_entry.id   AF-A0AA96WW12-F1
#
_cell.length_a   1.000
_cell.length_b   1.000
_cell.length_c   1.000
_cell.angle_alpha   90.00
_cell.angle_beta   90.00
_cell.angle_gamma   90.00
#
_symmetry.space_group_name_H-M   'P 1'
#
loop_
_entity.id
_entity.type
_entity.pdbx_description
1 polymer ?
#
loop_
_entity_poly.entity_id
_entity_poly.type
_entity_poly.pdbx_seq_one_letter_code
_entity_poly.pdbx_strand_id
1 'polypeptide(L)' 'MLLQEKETGNLVEVLDIQLLIDPNEETISAKDQAGQEEQDPEKFAKTNLVFPSGEALPQCWVDANYRTR' A
#
# COMPACT_ATOMS: atom_id res chain seq x y z
N MET A 1 -4.09 8.44 1.34
CA MET A 1 -3.24 8.38 0.11
C MET A 1 -3.80 7.28 -0.77
N LEU A 2 -3.83 7.43 -2.11
CA LEU A 2 -4.33 6.37 -3.00
C LEU A 2 -3.18 5.53 -3.55
N LEU A 3 -3.30 4.22 -3.40
CA LEU A 3 -2.45 3.21 -4.05
C LEU A 3 -3.32 2.30 -4.91
N GLN A 4 -2.68 1.42 -5.67
CA GLN A 4 -3.34 0.42 -6.49
C GLN A 4 -2.86 -0.97 -6.06
N GLU A 5 -3.80 -1.90 -5.95
CA GLU A 5 -3.50 -3.31 -5.75
C GLU A 5 -3.11 -3.97 -7.09
N LYS A 6 -2.02 -4.74 -7.08
CA LYS A 6 -1.49 -5.39 -8.29
C LYS A 6 -2.39 -6.50 -8.82
N GLU A 7 -3.06 -7.24 -7.94
CA GLU A 7 -3.85 -8.42 -8.31
C GLU A 7 -5.18 -8.04 -8.97
N THR A 8 -5.91 -7.10 -8.37
CA THR A 8 -7.22 -6.66 -8.87
C THR A 8 -7.13 -5.46 -9.81
N GLY A 9 -6.07 -4.65 -9.68
CA GLY A 9 -5.98 -3.34 -10.33
C GLY A 9 -6.84 -2.26 -9.67
N ASN A 10 -7.47 -2.57 -8.52
CA ASN A 10 -8.33 -1.64 -7.81
C ASN A 10 -7.52 -0.59 -7.07
N LEU A 11 -8.13 0.59 -6.90
CA LEU A 11 -7.56 1.63 -6.06
C LEU A 11 -7.93 1.37 -4.60
N VAL A 12 -6.94 1.55 -3.72
CA VAL A 12 -7.11 1.45 -2.28
C VAL A 12 -6.70 2.76 -1.62
N GLU A 13 -7.51 3.22 -0.67
CA GLU A 13 -7.20 4.38 0.15
C GLU A 13 -6.48 3.96 1.43
N VAL A 14 -5.20 4.34 1.53
CA VAL A 14 -4.38 4.14 2.72
C VAL A 14 -4.88 5.00 3.87
N LEU A 15 -5.22 4.35 4.98
CA LEU A 15 -5.76 4.98 6.19
C LEU A 15 -4.66 5.48 7.12
N ASP A 16 -3.54 4.76 7.17
CA ASP A 16 -2.40 5.12 8.01
C ASP A 16 -1.11 5.18 7.18
N ILE A 17 -0.69 6.41 6.89
CA ILE A 17 0.52 6.68 6.13
C ILE A 17 1.77 6.35 6.94
N GLN A 18 1.72 6.41 8.28
CA GLN A 18 2.87 6.06 9.10
C GLN A 18 3.19 4.58 8.95
N LEU A 19 2.17 3.72 8.99
CA LEU A 19 2.33 2.29 8.69
C LEU A 19 2.83 2.06 7.26
N LEU A 20 2.40 2.87 6.29
CA LEU A 20 2.89 2.77 4.91
C LEU A 20 4.39 3.04 4.78
N ILE A 21 4.89 4.10 5.42
CA ILE A 21 6.30 4.49 5.31
C ILE A 21 7.21 3.73 6.27
N ASP A 22 6.66 3.03 7.28
CA ASP A 22 7.44 2.23 8.22
C ASP A 22 7.98 0.95 7.57
N PRO A 23 9.29 0.81 7.35
CA PRO A 23 9.83 -0.35 6.66
C PRO A 23 9.81 -1.66 7.46
N ASN A 24 9.43 -1.63 8.74
CA ASN A 24 9.27 -2.83 9.58
C ASN A 24 7.85 -3.41 9.48
N GLU A 25 6.90 -2.61 9.02
CA GLU A 25 5.52 -3.06 8.79
C GLU A 25 5.38 -3.60 7.37
N GLU A 26 5.00 -4.88 7.25
CA GLU A 26 4.81 -5.54 5.96
C GLU A 26 3.42 -5.28 5.35
N THR A 27 2.45 -4.93 6.21
CA THR A 27 1.05 -4.73 5.85
C THR A 27 0.55 -3.35 6.27
N ILE A 28 -0.41 -2.80 5.52
CA ILE A 28 -1.08 -1.55 5.84
C ILE A 28 -2.59 -1.74 5.87
N SER A 29 -3.29 -0.90 6.63
CA SER A 29 -4.74 -0.82 6.56
C SER A 29 -5.15 0.17 5.46
N ALA A 30 -5.92 -0.31 4.49
CA ALA A 30 -6.48 0.51 3.42
C ALA A 30 -7.94 0.13 3.14
N LYS A 31 -8.70 1.05 2.55
CA LYS A 31 -10.06 0.78 2.07
C LYS A 31 -10.04 0.59 0.57
N ASP A 32 -10.55 -0.53 0.09
CA ASP A 32 -10.78 -0.70 -1.34
C ASP A 32 -11.83 0.30 -1.84
N GLN A 33 -11.62 0.83 -3.04
CA GLN A 33 -12.49 1.82 -3.67
C GLN A 33 -13.29 1.21 -4.83
N ALA A 34 -13.33 -0.12 -4.96
CA ALA A 34 -14.20 -0.77 -5.92
C ALA A 34 -15.64 -0.78 -5.41
N GLY A 35 -16.57 -0.39 -6.29
CA GLY A 35 -18.00 -0.37 -6.00
C GLY A 35 -18.56 1.02 -5.74
N GLN A 36 -19.81 1.07 -5.28
CA GLN A 36 -20.55 2.32 -5.02
C GLN A 36 -20.70 2.62 -3.51
N GLU A 37 -20.30 1.69 -2.65
CA GLU A 37 -20.44 1.78 -1.20
C GLU A 37 -19.06 1.82 -0.53
N GLU A 38 -18.96 2.52 0.61
CA GLU A 38 -17.72 2.60 1.38
C GLU A 38 -17.39 1.22 1.96
N GLN A 39 -16.27 0.64 1.52
CA GLN A 39 -15.81 -0.65 2.01
C GLN A 39 -15.14 -0.52 3.38
N ASP A 40 -15.26 -1.59 4.17
CA ASP A 40 -14.52 -1.71 5.41
C ASP A 40 -12.99 -1.73 5.16
N PRO A 41 -12.21 -1.25 6.13
CA PRO A 41 -10.76 -1.26 6.02
C PRO A 41 -10.21 -2.68 6.08
N GLU A 42 -9.39 -3.05 5.09
CA GLU A 42 -8.70 -4.34 5.00
C GLU A 42 -7.18 -4.16 5.08
N LYS A 43 -6.47 -5.24 5.40
CA LYS A 43 -5.01 -5.26 5.43
C LYS A 43 -4.45 -5.68 4.09
N PHE A 44 -3.62 -4.83 3.50
CA PHE A 44 -2.93 -5.08 2.24
C PHE A 44 -1.44 -5.24 2.46
N ALA A 45 -0.83 -6.23 1.83
CA ALA A 45 0.62 -6.38 1.83
C ALA A 45 1.26 -5.29 0.96
N LYS A 46 2.28 -4.61 1.48
CA LYS A 46 2.97 -3.54 0.73
C LYS A 46 3.59 -4.05 -0.57
N THR A 47 4.05 -5.30 -0.58
CA THR A 47 4.57 -5.96 -1.79
C THR A 47 3.52 -6.11 -2.89
N ASN A 48 2.23 -6.11 -2.54
CA ASN A 48 1.12 -6.19 -3.48
C ASN A 48 0.58 -4.82 -3.93
N LEU A 49 1.17 -3.73 -3.45
CA LEU A 49 0.73 -2.37 -3.75
C LEU A 49 1.71 -1.66 -4.70
N VAL A 50 1.17 -0.80 -5.55
CA VAL A 50 1.89 0.12 -6.43
C VAL A 50 1.24 1.49 -6.41
N PHE A 51 1.95 2.50 -6.90
CA PHE A 51 1.32 3.76 -7.23
C PHE A 51 0.34 3.55 -8.41
N PRO A 52 -0.72 4.35 -8.53
CA PRO A 52 -1.62 4.32 -9.69
C PRO A 52 -0.94 4.58 -11.04
N SER A 53 0.29 5.09 -11.03
CA SER A 53 1.16 5.20 -12.21
C SER A 53 1.79 3.86 -12.65
N GLY A 54 1.67 2.81 -11.84
CA GLY A 54 2.34 1.52 -12.00
C GLY A 54 3.73 1.45 -11.36
N GLU A 55 4.21 2.53 -10.74
CA GLU A 55 5.51 2.54 -10.04
C GLU A 55 5.45 1.73 -8.74
N ALA A 56 6.52 0.98 -8.46
CA ALA A 56 6.64 0.26 -7.20
C ALA A 56 6.83 1.20 -6.01
N LEU A 57 6.47 0.73 -4.81
CA LEU A 57 6.75 1.49 -3.58
C LEU A 57 8.26 1.72 -3.40
N PRO A 58 8.67 2.86 -2.83
CA PRO A 58 10.07 3.15 -2.55
C PRO A 58 10.67 2.08 -1.64
N GLN A 59 11.89 1.62 -1.94
CA GLN A 59 12.56 0.58 -1.15
C GLN A 59 12.70 0.96 0.34
N CYS A 60 12.83 2.26 0.64
CA CYS A 60 12.92 2.75 2.01
C CYS A 60 11.64 2.60 2.84
N TRP A 61 10.50 2.26 2.22
CA TRP A 61 9.22 2.01 2.89
C TRP A 61 8.93 0.51 3.08
N VAL A 62 9.73 -0.34 2.44
CA VAL A 62 9.56 -1.80 2.43
C VAL A 62 10.76 -2.53 3.03
N ASP A 63 11.93 -1.88 3.09
CA ASP A 63 13.17 -2.47 3.56
C ASP A 63 13.93 -1.48 4.44
N ALA A 64 14.08 -1.80 5.72
CA ALA A 64 14.73 -0.94 6.71
C ALA A 64 16.24 -0.83 6.46
N ASN A 65 16.83 -1.80 5.77
CA ASN A 65 18.24 -1.93 5.46
C ASN A 65 18.58 -1.50 4.02
N TYR A 66 17.69 -0.78 3.32
CA TYR A 66 17.88 -0.43 1.91
C TYR A 66 19.19 0.33 1.61
N ARG A 67 19.77 1.02 2.60
CA ARG A 67 21.02 1.81 2.46
C ARG A 67 22.31 1.00 2.59
N THR A 68 22.25 -0.19 3.18
CA THR A 68 23.43 -1.01 3.45
C THR A 68 23.60 -2.14 2.43
N ARG A 69 22.78 -2.13 1.36
CA ARG A 69 22.79 -3.10 0.27
C ARG A 69 23.71 -2.71 -0.88
#